data_AF-A0A1Q7VU52-F1
#
_entry.id   AF-A0A1Q7VU52-F1
#
_cell.length_a   1.000
_cell.length_b   1.000
_cell.length_c   1.000
_cell.angle_alpha   90.00
_cell.angle_beta   90.00
_cell.angle_gamma   90.00
#
_symmetry.space_group_name_H-M   'P 1'
#
loop_
_entity.id
_entity.type
_entity.pdbx_description
1 polymer ?
#
loop_
_entity_poly.entity_id
_entity_poly.type
_entity_poly.pdbx_seq_one_letter_code
_entity_poly.pdbx_strand_id
1 'polypeptide(L)'
;MPNTDSTWQVTRTFFPLFTRQCELDRVRTVAIVGAADGKFVLPLARAGTRVTAIDCDRDALDGLRHRLAVEGLTKRVEIISGDVLGLINFVVHDAVWTSCSWHYSRNHRRPLKEFVNALEQLCAPHGLFGAEYMMPIKPRQQHIEHYLPEGRIRAYMPDWHPIWETYTPVFNEAPHPGQPEPHQHRMGLFIGRRITAHATDRY
;
A
#
# COMPACT_ATOMS: atom_id res chain seq x y z
N MET A 1 -26.43 6.64 12.50
CA MET A 1 -25.93 6.23 11.17
C MET A 1 -25.21 4.89 11.33
N PRO A 2 -25.26 3.98 10.36
CA PRO A 2 -24.50 2.72 10.44
C PRO A 2 -23.01 3.03 10.59
N ASN A 3 -22.33 2.29 11.48
CA ASN A 3 -20.91 2.44 11.73
C ASN A 3 -20.11 2.02 10.47
N THR A 4 -19.28 2.92 9.94
CA THR A 4 -18.42 2.68 8.76
C THR A 4 -16.94 2.76 9.11
N ASP A 5 -16.61 2.70 10.40
CA ASP A 5 -15.22 2.67 10.84
C ASP A 5 -14.54 1.39 10.35
N SER A 6 -13.25 1.52 10.06
CA SER A 6 -12.45 0.38 9.67
C SER A 6 -12.27 -0.56 10.86
N THR A 7 -12.26 -1.87 10.60
CA THR A 7 -11.85 -2.87 11.59
C THR A 7 -10.38 -2.72 11.97
N TRP A 8 -9.58 -2.15 11.07
CA TRP A 8 -8.26 -1.60 11.38
C TRP A 8 -8.46 -0.28 12.14
N GLN A 9 -8.35 -0.34 13.46
CA GLN A 9 -8.39 0.81 14.38
C GLN A 9 -7.39 1.93 14.00
N VAL A 10 -7.33 3.02 14.79
CA VAL A 10 -6.36 4.12 14.58
C VAL A 10 -4.93 3.62 14.82
N THR A 11 -4.34 3.00 13.81
CA THR A 11 -2.91 2.68 13.75
C THR A 11 -2.12 3.88 13.23
N ARG A 12 -0.85 3.97 13.63
CA ARG A 12 0.07 4.95 13.05
C ARG A 12 0.20 4.71 11.55
N THR A 13 0.14 5.79 10.79
CA THR A 13 0.22 5.75 9.32
C THR A 13 0.83 7.04 8.80
N PHE A 14 1.60 6.92 7.73
CA PHE A 14 2.14 7.97 6.91
C PHE A 14 1.26 8.31 5.70
N PHE A 15 0.14 7.60 5.51
CA PHE A 15 -0.77 7.79 4.38
C PHE A 15 -1.18 9.26 4.12
N PRO A 16 -1.38 10.14 5.14
CA PRO A 16 -1.66 11.55 4.88
C PRO A 16 -0.58 12.29 4.06
N LEU A 17 0.69 11.87 4.15
CA LEU A 17 1.76 12.43 3.30
C LEU A 17 1.56 12.03 1.84
N PHE A 18 1.14 10.79 1.59
CA PHE A 18 0.83 10.31 0.25
C PHE A 18 -0.40 11.00 -0.33
N THR A 19 -1.49 11.13 0.42
CA THR A 19 -2.69 11.83 -0.08
C THR A 19 -2.38 13.29 -0.41
N ARG A 20 -1.60 13.97 0.43
CA ARG A 20 -1.13 15.34 0.16
C ARG A 20 -0.30 15.41 -1.12
N GLN A 21 0.59 14.45 -1.35
CA GLN A 21 1.39 14.40 -2.57
C GLN A 21 0.50 14.15 -3.80
N CYS A 22 -0.48 13.25 -3.71
CA CYS A 22 -1.47 13.02 -4.76
C CYS A 22 -2.26 14.29 -5.11
N GLU A 23 -2.65 15.10 -4.13
CA GLU A 23 -3.33 16.38 -4.34
C GLU A 23 -2.44 17.39 -5.08
N LEU A 24 -1.18 17.53 -4.66
CA LEU A 24 -0.20 18.42 -5.30
C LEU A 24 0.03 18.05 -6.76
N ASP A 25 0.11 16.75 -7.04
CA ASP A 25 0.35 16.22 -8.38
C ASP A 25 -0.92 16.08 -9.22
N ARG A 26 -2.10 16.36 -8.64
CA ARG A 26 -3.42 16.18 -9.28
C ARG A 26 -3.65 14.75 -9.81
N VAL A 27 -3.22 13.76 -9.03
CA VAL A 27 -3.43 12.33 -9.29
C VAL A 27 -4.93 12.05 -9.44
N ARG A 28 -5.32 11.34 -10.52
CA ARG A 28 -6.73 11.02 -10.80
C ARG A 28 -7.08 9.57 -10.56
N THR A 29 -6.11 8.66 -10.72
CA THR A 29 -6.27 7.23 -10.51
C THR A 29 -5.23 6.68 -9.53
N VAL A 30 -5.66 5.87 -8.57
CA VAL A 30 -4.78 5.24 -7.59
C VAL A 30 -5.08 3.74 -7.49
N ALA A 31 -4.05 2.90 -7.53
CA ALA A 31 -4.16 1.52 -7.06
C ALA A 31 -3.76 1.39 -5.59
N ILE A 32 -4.58 0.73 -4.79
CA ILE A 32 -4.27 0.34 -3.41
C ILE A 32 -4.08 -1.17 -3.36
N VAL A 33 -2.88 -1.64 -3.05
CA VAL A 33 -2.57 -3.07 -2.92
C VAL A 33 -2.48 -3.45 -1.44
N GLY A 34 -3.26 -4.46 -1.05
CA GLY A 34 -3.57 -4.73 0.36
C GLY A 34 -4.66 -3.76 0.85
N ALA A 35 -5.73 -3.63 0.06
CA ALA A 35 -6.81 -2.67 0.31
C ALA A 35 -7.64 -2.98 1.57
N ALA A 36 -7.65 -4.25 2.00
CA ALA A 36 -8.43 -4.78 3.10
C ALA A 36 -9.89 -4.25 3.07
N ASP A 37 -10.38 -3.77 4.20
CA ASP A 37 -11.74 -3.23 4.36
C ASP A 37 -11.88 -1.78 3.88
N GLY A 38 -10.83 -1.17 3.32
CA GLY A 38 -10.90 0.16 2.73
C GLY A 38 -10.32 1.32 3.53
N LYS A 39 -9.55 1.07 4.60
CA LYS A 39 -8.90 2.15 5.39
C LYS A 39 -8.22 3.21 4.54
N PHE A 40 -7.48 2.79 3.50
CA PHE A 40 -6.77 3.69 2.57
C PHE A 40 -7.54 3.97 1.28
N VAL A 41 -8.57 3.18 0.97
CA VAL A 41 -9.41 3.34 -0.23
C VAL A 41 -10.41 4.49 -0.06
N LEU A 42 -11.13 4.49 1.06
CA LEU A 42 -12.24 5.42 1.30
C LEU A 42 -11.80 6.89 1.33
N PRO A 43 -10.69 7.28 2.00
CA PRO A 43 -10.25 8.69 1.99
C PRO A 43 -9.98 9.22 0.57
N LEU A 44 -9.35 8.42 -0.30
CA LEU A 44 -9.08 8.80 -1.68
C LEU A 44 -10.36 8.88 -2.52
N ALA A 45 -11.26 7.91 -2.36
CA ALA A 45 -12.54 7.89 -3.06
C ALA A 45 -13.43 9.09 -2.66
N ARG A 46 -13.45 9.44 -1.37
CA ARG A 46 -14.12 10.65 -0.84
C ARG A 46 -13.54 11.94 -1.42
N ALA A 47 -12.23 11.98 -1.63
CA ALA A 47 -11.54 13.11 -2.29
C ALA A 47 -11.79 13.16 -3.82
N GLY A 48 -12.57 12.23 -4.39
CA GLY A 48 -12.94 12.21 -5.81
C GLY A 48 -11.99 11.42 -6.71
N THR A 49 -10.92 10.87 -6.15
CA THR A 49 -9.96 10.00 -6.86
C THR A 49 -10.64 8.70 -7.28
N ARG A 50 -10.36 8.20 -8.48
CA ARG A 50 -10.78 6.84 -8.88
C ARG A 50 -9.80 5.83 -8.31
N VAL A 51 -10.30 4.85 -7.57
CA VAL A 51 -9.44 3.90 -6.85
C VAL A 51 -9.66 2.49 -7.39
N THR A 52 -8.57 1.76 -7.63
CA THR A 52 -8.61 0.31 -7.81
C THR A 52 -8.08 -0.35 -6.55
N ALA A 53 -8.96 -1.03 -5.83
CA ALA A 53 -8.66 -1.72 -4.58
C ALA A 53 -8.36 -3.20 -4.86
N ILE A 54 -7.14 -3.63 -4.54
CA ILE A 54 -6.64 -4.98 -4.80
C ILE A 54 -6.39 -5.67 -3.45
N ASP A 55 -7.06 -6.79 -3.22
CA ASP A 55 -6.79 -7.65 -2.06
C ASP A 55 -7.11 -9.12 -2.34
N CYS A 56 -6.42 -10.01 -1.64
CA CYS A 56 -6.63 -11.45 -1.71
C CYS A 56 -7.65 -11.96 -0.67
N ASP A 57 -7.93 -11.17 0.37
CA ASP A 57 -8.90 -11.49 1.42
C ASP A 57 -10.32 -11.09 0.98
N ARG A 58 -11.17 -12.08 0.74
CA ARG A 58 -12.55 -11.87 0.28
C ARG A 58 -13.43 -11.23 1.36
N ASP A 59 -13.24 -11.62 2.61
CA ASP A 59 -14.06 -11.13 3.72
C ASP A 59 -13.77 -9.66 3.99
N ALA A 60 -12.49 -9.27 3.92
CA ALA A 60 -12.09 -7.87 4.01
C ALA A 60 -12.69 -7.04 2.85
N LEU A 61 -12.66 -7.57 1.62
CA LEU A 61 -13.25 -6.90 0.46
C LEU A 61 -14.78 -6.78 0.56
N ASP A 62 -15.48 -7.73 1.18
CA ASP A 62 -16.91 -7.62 1.44
C ASP A 62 -17.21 -6.50 2.44
N GLY A 63 -16.36 -6.34 3.46
CA GLY A 63 -16.37 -5.17 4.34
C GLY A 63 -16.21 -3.86 3.57
N LEU A 64 -15.25 -3.80 2.64
CA LEU A 64 -15.07 -2.62 1.76
C LEU A 64 -16.32 -2.37 0.90
N ARG A 65 -16.89 -3.39 0.24
CA ARG A 65 -18.11 -3.27 -0.58
C ARG A 65 -19.27 -2.67 0.21
N HIS A 66 -19.47 -3.15 1.43
CA HIS A 66 -20.51 -2.63 2.31
C HIS A 66 -20.31 -1.14 2.61
N ARG A 67 -19.09 -0.74 3.02
CA ARG A 67 -18.77 0.66 3.33
C ARG A 67 -18.93 1.57 2.13
N LEU A 68 -18.48 1.14 0.95
CA LEU A 68 -18.67 1.89 -0.30
C LEU A 68 -20.15 2.08 -0.65
N ALA A 69 -20.98 1.07 -0.42
CA ALA A 69 -22.42 1.15 -0.67
C ALA A 69 -23.10 2.14 0.28
N VAL A 70 -22.77 2.09 1.58
CA VAL A 70 -23.29 3.02 2.59
C VAL A 70 -22.94 4.47 2.25
N GLU A 71 -21.75 4.73 1.69
CA GLU A 71 -21.29 6.07 1.34
C GLU A 71 -21.62 6.50 -0.09
N GLY A 72 -22.24 5.65 -0.90
CA GLY A 72 -22.54 5.95 -2.31
C GLY A 72 -21.30 6.07 -3.20
N LEU A 73 -20.18 5.45 -2.82
CA LEU A 73 -18.88 5.54 -3.50
C LEU A 73 -18.59 4.37 -4.44
N THR A 74 -19.54 3.45 -4.64
CA THR A 74 -19.34 2.23 -5.46
C THR A 74 -18.90 2.50 -6.89
N LYS A 75 -19.29 3.64 -7.49
CA LYS A 75 -18.87 4.02 -8.85
C LYS A 75 -17.45 4.63 -8.92
N ARG A 76 -16.85 4.95 -7.77
CA ARG A 76 -15.50 5.53 -7.68
C ARG A 76 -14.42 4.47 -7.45
N VAL A 77 -14.82 3.27 -7.05
CA VAL A 77 -13.90 2.21 -6.64
C VAL A 77 -14.16 0.93 -7.42
N GLU A 78 -13.12 0.47 -8.11
CA GLU A 78 -13.07 -0.87 -8.67
C GLU A 78 -12.43 -1.81 -7.65
N ILE A 79 -13.02 -2.99 -7.43
CA ILE A 79 -12.49 -3.99 -6.50
C ILE A 79 -12.02 -5.22 -7.28
N ILE A 80 -10.74 -5.54 -7.14
CA ILE A 80 -10.12 -6.73 -7.70
C ILE A 80 -9.80 -7.68 -6.55
N SER A 81 -10.47 -8.84 -6.53
CA SER A 81 -10.15 -9.93 -5.61
C SER A 81 -9.08 -10.81 -6.23
N GLY A 82 -7.85 -10.73 -5.70
CA GLY A 82 -6.71 -11.45 -6.26
C GLY A 82 -5.38 -11.16 -5.57
N ASP A 83 -4.38 -11.98 -5.88
CA ASP A 83 -3.00 -11.76 -5.48
C ASP A 83 -2.31 -10.88 -6.53
N VAL A 84 -1.68 -9.78 -6.10
CA VAL A 84 -0.99 -8.85 -7.01
C VAL A 84 0.08 -9.54 -7.84
N LEU A 85 0.73 -10.58 -7.29
CA LEU A 85 1.76 -11.35 -8.00
C LEU A 85 1.20 -12.22 -9.12
N GLY A 86 -0.11 -12.46 -9.13
CA GLY A 86 -0.81 -13.28 -10.13
C GLY A 86 -1.72 -12.48 -11.06
N LEU A 87 -1.74 -11.15 -10.96
CA LEU A 87 -2.57 -10.33 -11.84
C LEU A 87 -2.03 -10.35 -13.26
N ILE A 88 -2.93 -10.61 -14.21
CA ILE A 88 -2.69 -10.51 -15.65
C ILE A 88 -3.53 -9.35 -16.20
N ASN A 89 -3.02 -8.61 -17.20
CA ASN A 89 -3.71 -7.49 -17.85
C ASN A 89 -4.22 -6.41 -16.89
N PHE A 90 -3.31 -5.81 -16.11
CA PHE A 90 -3.65 -4.71 -15.22
C PHE A 90 -3.77 -3.37 -15.96
N VAL A 91 -4.51 -2.44 -15.34
CA VAL A 91 -4.56 -1.03 -15.75
C VAL A 91 -3.44 -0.27 -15.02
N VAL A 92 -2.78 0.66 -15.71
CA VAL A 92 -1.80 1.55 -15.08
C VAL A 92 -2.48 2.74 -14.43
N HIS A 93 -1.96 3.16 -13.28
CA HIS A 93 -2.51 4.23 -12.45
C HIS A 93 -1.52 5.39 -12.29
N ASP A 94 -2.04 6.60 -12.12
CA ASP A 94 -1.23 7.80 -11.85
C ASP A 94 -0.42 7.63 -10.55
N ALA A 95 -0.96 6.88 -9.58
CA ALA A 95 -0.23 6.49 -8.38
C ALA A 95 -0.56 5.08 -7.88
N VAL A 96 0.35 4.51 -7.09
CA VAL A 96 0.20 3.21 -6.42
C VAL A 96 0.57 3.37 -4.94
N TRP A 97 -0.24 2.78 -4.06
CA TRP A 97 0.03 2.73 -2.63
C TRP A 97 -0.06 1.32 -2.08
N THR A 98 0.81 1.00 -1.13
CA THR A 98 0.67 -0.18 -0.29
C THR A 98 1.08 0.08 1.15
N SER A 99 0.44 -0.61 2.10
CA SER A 99 0.76 -0.53 3.53
C SER A 99 0.91 -1.94 4.07
N CYS A 100 2.12 -2.30 4.52
CA CYS A 100 2.47 -3.59 5.14
C CYS A 100 2.18 -4.87 4.33
N SER A 101 1.63 -4.78 3.12
CA SER A 101 1.12 -5.95 2.38
C SER A 101 2.21 -6.96 2.04
N TRP A 102 3.45 -6.54 1.78
CA TRP A 102 4.54 -7.46 1.49
C TRP A 102 5.06 -8.21 2.74
N HIS A 103 4.73 -7.77 3.96
CA HIS A 103 5.17 -8.44 5.19
C HIS A 103 4.37 -9.71 5.53
N TYR A 104 3.26 -9.97 4.83
CA TYR A 104 2.49 -11.17 5.10
C TYR A 104 3.34 -12.42 4.84
N SER A 105 3.30 -13.37 5.76
CA SER A 105 4.12 -14.58 5.71
C SER A 105 3.96 -15.39 4.42
N ARG A 106 2.79 -15.32 3.78
CA ARG A 106 2.52 -15.89 2.45
C ARG A 106 3.47 -15.38 1.36
N ASN A 107 3.92 -14.12 1.47
CA ASN A 107 4.79 -13.46 0.49
C ASN A 107 6.25 -13.82 0.67
N HIS A 108 6.67 -14.26 1.87
CA HIS A 108 8.07 -14.62 2.17
C HIS A 108 8.60 -15.82 1.37
N ARG A 109 7.73 -16.54 0.64
CA ARG A 109 8.11 -17.63 -0.26
C ARG A 109 8.64 -17.15 -1.61
N ARG A 110 8.53 -15.84 -1.89
CA ARG A 110 8.99 -15.18 -3.11
C ARG A 110 9.94 -14.04 -2.72
N PRO A 111 10.90 -13.66 -3.57
CA PRO A 111 11.75 -12.48 -3.33
C PRO A 111 10.92 -11.20 -3.24
N LEU A 112 11.30 -10.29 -2.34
CA LEU A 112 10.62 -8.98 -2.20
C LEU A 112 10.62 -8.19 -3.53
N LYS A 113 11.68 -8.33 -4.34
CA LYS A 113 11.78 -7.66 -5.64
C LYS A 113 10.65 -8.05 -6.59
N GLU A 114 10.13 -9.28 -6.52
CA GLU A 114 8.99 -9.67 -7.36
C GLU A 114 7.72 -8.90 -6.97
N PHE A 115 7.51 -8.69 -5.68
CA PHE A 115 6.39 -7.89 -5.18
C PHE A 115 6.53 -6.42 -5.59
N VAL A 116 7.72 -5.86 -5.42
CA VAL A 116 8.03 -4.50 -5.86
C VAL A 116 7.78 -4.34 -7.37
N ASN A 117 8.28 -5.26 -8.20
CA ASN A 117 8.07 -5.21 -9.64
C ASN A 117 6.58 -5.27 -10.02
N ALA A 118 5.78 -6.08 -9.31
CA ALA A 118 4.34 -6.15 -9.54
C ALA A 118 3.63 -4.82 -9.22
N LEU A 119 4.05 -4.12 -8.16
CA LEU A 119 3.51 -2.79 -7.85
C LEU A 119 3.98 -1.72 -8.85
N GLU A 120 5.25 -1.76 -9.27
CA GLU A 120 5.81 -0.82 -10.27
C GLU A 120 5.09 -0.93 -11.62
N GLN A 121 4.64 -2.14 -11.96
CA GLN A 121 3.85 -2.41 -13.15
C GLN A 121 2.48 -1.72 -13.12
N LEU A 122 1.86 -1.60 -11.94
CA LEU A 122 0.58 -0.88 -11.77
C LEU A 122 0.74 0.65 -11.89
N CYS A 123 1.97 1.18 -11.90
CA CYS A 123 2.22 2.61 -11.89
C CYS A 123 2.61 3.14 -13.28
N ALA A 124 1.93 4.20 -13.70
CA ALA A 124 2.22 4.88 -14.96
C ALA A 124 3.66 5.44 -15.00
N PRO A 125 4.21 5.67 -16.21
CA PRO A 125 5.39 6.52 -16.37
C PRO A 125 5.23 7.86 -15.64
N HIS A 126 6.28 8.29 -14.94
CA HIS A 126 6.26 9.49 -14.08
C HIS A 126 5.23 9.48 -12.94
N GLY A 127 4.59 8.34 -12.69
CA GLY A 127 3.63 8.15 -11.63
C GLY A 127 4.27 8.17 -10.23
N LEU A 128 3.40 8.22 -9.23
CA LEU A 128 3.77 8.26 -7.82
C LEU A 128 3.66 6.87 -7.20
N PHE A 129 4.71 6.39 -6.55
CA PHE A 129 4.67 5.18 -5.74
C PHE A 129 4.82 5.54 -4.28
N GLY A 130 3.97 4.98 -3.43
CA GLY A 130 4.13 5.07 -1.98
C GLY A 130 4.01 3.71 -1.30
N ALA A 131 4.86 3.50 -0.31
CA ALA A 131 4.78 2.36 0.58
C ALA A 131 5.09 2.77 2.00
N GLU A 132 4.23 2.37 2.92
CA GLU A 132 4.56 2.32 4.34
C GLU A 132 4.66 0.88 4.80
N TYR A 133 5.56 0.63 5.75
CA TYR A 133 5.84 -0.72 6.20
C TYR A 133 6.20 -0.69 7.68
N MET A 134 5.27 -1.21 8.48
CA MET A 134 5.39 -1.36 9.93
C MET A 134 6.01 -2.72 10.24
N MET A 135 7.10 -2.71 11.00
CA MET A 135 7.93 -3.86 11.27
C MET A 135 8.00 -4.11 12.77
N PRO A 136 7.56 -5.27 13.25
CA PRO A 136 7.71 -5.64 14.65
C PRO A 136 9.19 -5.84 14.97
N ILE A 137 9.58 -5.42 16.17
CA ILE A 137 10.93 -5.63 16.71
C ILE A 137 10.97 -7.00 17.37
N LYS A 138 11.32 -8.04 16.61
CA LYS A 138 11.73 -9.34 17.17
C LYS A 138 12.99 -9.86 16.45
N PRO A 139 13.80 -10.72 17.10
CA PRO A 139 15.08 -11.17 16.55
C PRO A 139 14.95 -11.84 15.17
N ARG A 140 13.91 -12.65 14.97
CA ARG A 140 13.70 -13.39 13.72
C ARG A 140 13.49 -12.48 12.51
N GLN A 141 12.85 -11.32 12.66
CA GLN A 141 12.54 -10.41 11.54
C GLN A 141 13.80 -9.86 10.88
N GLN A 142 14.91 -9.75 11.60
CA GLN A 142 16.19 -9.28 11.04
C GLN A 142 16.73 -10.18 9.93
N HIS A 143 16.27 -11.44 9.85
CA HIS A 143 16.69 -12.42 8.86
C HIS A 143 15.66 -12.63 7.74
N ILE A 144 14.56 -11.86 7.74
CA ILE A 144 13.51 -11.97 6.72
C ILE A 144 13.65 -10.75 5.78
N GLU A 145 13.92 -11.00 4.50
CA GLU A 145 14.12 -9.98 3.46
C GLU A 145 13.06 -8.88 3.46
N HIS A 146 11.80 -9.25 3.72
CA HIS A 146 10.66 -8.36 3.65
C HIS A 146 10.63 -7.30 4.76
N TYR A 147 11.43 -7.46 5.83
CA TYR A 147 11.53 -6.49 6.93
C TYR A 147 12.73 -5.57 6.72
N LEU A 148 12.55 -4.58 5.84
CA LEU A 148 13.62 -3.72 5.38
C LEU A 148 14.25 -2.86 6.50
N PRO A 149 15.58 -2.90 6.67
CA PRO A 149 16.30 -1.86 7.41
C PRO A 149 16.16 -0.48 6.76
N GLU A 150 16.52 0.57 7.51
CA GLU A 150 16.52 1.94 6.98
C GLU A 150 17.39 2.07 5.73
N GLY A 151 16.94 2.84 4.74
CA GLY A 151 17.60 3.03 3.44
C GLY A 151 17.49 1.86 2.46
N ARG A 152 17.10 0.66 2.91
CA ARG A 152 17.19 -0.55 2.09
C ARG A 152 16.16 -0.64 0.96
N ILE A 153 15.06 0.11 1.06
CA ILE A 153 14.05 0.16 0.00
C ILE A 153 14.60 0.70 -1.33
N ARG A 154 15.61 1.58 -1.29
CA ARG A 154 16.25 2.15 -2.49
C ARG A 154 16.85 1.08 -3.40
N ALA A 155 17.38 0.00 -2.80
CA ALA A 155 17.96 -1.11 -3.57
C ALA A 155 16.90 -1.84 -4.43
N TYR A 156 15.63 -1.74 -4.07
CA TYR A 156 14.52 -2.34 -4.81
C TYR A 156 13.88 -1.36 -5.80
N MET A 157 14.14 -0.06 -5.66
CA MET A 157 13.50 1.03 -6.39
C MET A 157 14.53 1.93 -7.11
N PRO A 158 15.48 1.39 -7.90
CA PRO A 158 16.57 2.20 -8.48
C PRO A 158 16.07 3.26 -9.48
N ASP A 159 14.93 3.02 -10.13
CA ASP A 159 14.34 3.91 -11.14
C ASP A 159 13.39 4.97 -10.54
N TRP A 160 13.41 5.13 -9.22
CA TRP A 160 12.52 6.03 -8.51
C TRP A 160 13.29 7.13 -7.78
N HIS A 161 12.90 8.37 -8.03
CA HIS A 161 13.40 9.53 -7.30
C HIS A 161 12.62 9.66 -5.98
N PRO A 162 13.27 9.57 -4.81
CA PRO A 162 12.60 9.71 -3.53
C PRO A 162 12.10 11.15 -3.33
N ILE A 163 10.81 11.30 -3.06
CA ILE A 163 10.19 12.55 -2.58
C ILE A 163 10.18 12.55 -1.05
N TRP A 164 9.77 11.43 -0.45
CA TRP A 164 9.82 11.19 0.98
C TRP A 164 10.48 9.84 1.26
N GLU A 165 11.39 9.84 2.22
CA GLU A 165 11.91 8.62 2.83
C GLU A 165 12.19 8.93 4.29
N THR A 166 11.51 8.23 5.18
CA THR A 166 11.62 8.48 6.62
C THR A 166 11.32 7.23 7.41
N TYR A 167 11.77 7.23 8.65
CA TYR A 167 11.72 6.12 9.57
C TYR A 167 11.32 6.63 10.95
N THR A 168 10.61 5.80 11.70
CA THR A 168 10.31 6.10 13.09
C THR A 168 11.34 5.45 14.00
N PRO A 169 11.64 6.07 15.16
CA PRO A 169 12.15 5.32 16.30
C PRO A 169 11.22 4.15 16.66
N VAL A 170 11.72 3.23 17.48
CA VAL A 170 10.89 2.15 18.04
C VAL A 170 9.78 2.74 18.91
N PHE A 171 8.56 2.23 18.76
CA PHE A 171 7.41 2.60 19.58
C PHE A 171 6.63 1.36 20.01
N ASN A 172 5.89 1.49 21.11
CA ASN A 172 4.98 0.45 21.58
C ASN A 172 3.62 0.61 20.88
N GLU A 173 3.09 -0.48 20.34
CA GLU A 173 1.73 -0.59 19.84
C GLU A 173 0.86 -1.30 20.89
N ALA A 174 -0.37 -0.81 21.05
CA ALA A 174 -1.35 -1.42 21.92
C ALA A 174 -1.81 -2.78 21.36
N PRO A 175 -2.37 -3.67 22.19
CA PRO A 175 -2.99 -4.91 21.72
C PRO A 175 -3.98 -4.68 20.57
N HIS A 176 -3.95 -5.54 19.55
CA HIS A 176 -4.88 -5.51 18.41
C HIS A 176 -5.23 -6.94 17.94
N PRO A 177 -6.25 -7.12 17.09
CA PRO A 177 -6.59 -8.44 16.56
C PRO A 177 -5.35 -9.14 15.96
N GLY A 178 -5.07 -10.36 16.41
CA GLY A 178 -3.89 -11.14 16.03
C GLY A 178 -2.65 -10.97 16.91
N GLN A 179 -2.60 -9.98 17.80
CA GLN A 179 -1.49 -9.74 18.73
C GLN A 179 -2.01 -9.12 20.04
N PRO A 180 -2.39 -9.95 21.03
CA PRO A 180 -3.11 -9.52 22.23
C PRO A 180 -2.23 -8.85 23.29
N GLU A 181 -0.91 -8.90 23.13
CA GLU A 181 0.06 -8.29 24.04
C GLU A 181 0.65 -7.01 23.45
N PRO A 182 0.99 -5.99 24.27
CA PRO A 182 1.78 -4.86 23.80
C PRO A 182 3.07 -5.32 23.14
N HIS A 183 3.42 -4.69 22.04
CA HIS A 183 4.58 -5.11 21.27
C HIS A 183 5.20 -3.94 20.52
N GLN A 184 6.48 -4.07 20.20
CA GLN A 184 7.27 -2.98 19.67
C GLN A 184 7.33 -3.01 18.15
N HIS A 185 7.22 -1.83 17.55
CA HIS A 185 7.32 -1.62 16.12
C HIS A 185 8.29 -0.49 15.79
N ARG A 186 8.81 -0.53 14.57
CA ARG A 186 9.29 0.65 13.84
C ARG A 186 8.57 0.72 12.50
N MET A 187 8.50 1.89 11.90
CA MET A 187 7.94 2.06 10.55
C MET A 187 8.98 2.65 9.61
N GLY A 188 8.89 2.26 8.34
CA GLY A 188 9.49 2.98 7.24
C GLY A 188 8.42 3.53 6.29
N LEU A 189 8.75 4.63 5.63
CA LEU A 189 8.00 5.24 4.54
C LEU A 189 8.94 5.41 3.35
N PHE A 190 8.41 5.13 2.16
CA PHE A 190 8.96 5.61 0.90
C PHE A 190 7.82 6.19 0.05
N ILE A 191 8.00 7.40 -0.46
CA ILE A 191 7.19 7.98 -1.54
C ILE A 191 8.18 8.44 -2.60
N GLY A 192 8.04 7.93 -3.82
CA GLY A 192 8.93 8.24 -4.92
C GLY A 192 8.19 8.48 -6.22
N ARG A 193 8.85 9.17 -7.15
CA ARG A 193 8.38 9.37 -8.52
C ARG A 193 9.26 8.61 -9.48
N ARG A 194 8.63 7.94 -10.45
CA ARG A 194 9.38 7.20 -11.47
C ARG A 194 10.18 8.16 -12.36
N ILE A 195 11.48 7.93 -12.47
CA ILE A 195 12.43 8.80 -13.21
C ILE A 195 12.29 8.59 -14.72
N THR A 196 11.96 7.38 -15.15
CA THR A 196 11.88 6.99 -16.55
C THR A 196 10.48 6.48 -16.91
N ALA A 197 9.99 6.86 -18.10
CA ALA A 197 9.13 5.95 -18.84
C ALA A 197 10.01 4.76 -19.21
N HIS A 198 9.66 3.53 -18.85
CA HIS A 198 10.27 2.42 -19.57
C HIS A 198 9.92 2.64 -21.04
N ALA A 199 10.91 2.90 -21.86
CA ALA A 199 10.82 2.61 -23.27
C ALA A 199 10.67 1.09 -23.34
N THR A 200 9.45 0.58 -23.24
CA THR A 200 9.20 -0.79 -23.71
C THR A 200 9.34 -0.75 -25.21
N ASP A 201 10.46 -1.31 -25.63
CA ASP A 201 10.89 -1.70 -26.97
C ASP A 201 9.82 -1.57 -28.07
N ARG A 202 10.09 -0.60 -28.96
CA ARG A 202 9.69 -0.71 -30.36
C ARG A 202 10.64 -1.70 -31.04
N TYR A 203 10.34 -2.99 -31.02
CA TYR A 203 10.78 -3.94 -32.05
C TYR A 203 9.74 -5.06 -32.19
#